data_AF-A0A9Q0DAS4-F1
#
_entry.id   AF-A0A9Q0DAS4-F1
#
_cell.length_a   1.000
_cell.length_b   1.000
_cell.length_c   1.000
_cell.angle_alpha   90.00
_cell.angle_beta   90.00
_cell.angle_gamma   90.00
#
_symmetry.space_group_name_H-M   'P 1'
#
loop_
_entity.id
_entity.type
_entity.pdbx_description
1 polymer ?
#
loop_
_entity_poly.entity_id
_entity_poly.type
_entity_poly.pdbx_seq_one_letter_code
_entity_poly.pdbx_strand_id
1 'polypeptide(L)'
;MVTPEADGNFLVKVGFLKAQHRYELVFVLPEVPALGKAVCPAPVPSSPHLRATDITSLPDGGLRVTCEYTAQQEGVLSEELLLLSEASDLVCVRVKVHARVMELEYDSEQSDWQGFD
;
A
#
# COMPACT_ATOMS: atom_id res chain seq x y z
N MET A 1 6.92 -4.24 3.32
CA MET A 1 8.36 -4.03 3.03
C MET A 1 8.49 -2.99 1.94
N VAL A 2 9.33 -1.97 2.12
CA VAL A 2 9.64 -0.95 1.11
C VAL A 2 10.96 -1.31 0.42
N THR A 3 11.00 -1.26 -0.91
CA THR A 3 12.19 -1.56 -1.72
C THR A 3 12.39 -0.46 -2.76
N PRO A 4 13.56 0.21 -2.80
CA PRO A 4 13.86 1.16 -3.87
C PRO A 4 14.07 0.44 -5.21
N GLU A 5 13.59 1.04 -6.30
CA GLU A 5 13.77 0.59 -7.67
C GLU A 5 14.87 1.42 -8.38
N ALA A 6 15.44 0.87 -9.47
CA ALA A 6 16.57 1.49 -10.17
C ALA A 6 16.24 2.83 -10.84
N ASP A 7 14.97 3.10 -11.10
CA ASP A 7 14.43 4.33 -11.69
C ASP A 7 14.08 5.40 -10.64
N GLY A 8 14.41 5.17 -9.36
CA GLY A 8 14.10 6.09 -8.26
C GLY A 8 12.69 5.96 -7.70
N ASN A 9 11.90 5.00 -8.20
CA ASN A 9 10.58 4.66 -7.68
C ASN A 9 10.69 3.64 -6.53
N PHE A 10 9.55 3.30 -5.92
CA PHE A 10 9.50 2.39 -4.79
C PHE A 10 8.47 1.27 -5.00
N LEU A 11 8.84 0.07 -4.57
CA LEU A 11 7.94 -1.08 -4.42
C LEU A 11 7.64 -1.33 -2.96
N VAL A 12 6.36 -1.35 -2.61
CA VAL A 12 5.87 -1.69 -1.28
C VAL A 12 5.13 -3.02 -1.34
N LYS A 13 5.64 -4.04 -0.66
CA LYS A 13 4.97 -5.34 -0.54
C LYS A 13 4.20 -5.43 0.77
N VAL A 14 2.91 -5.76 0.69
CA VAL A 14 2.01 -5.94 1.83
C VAL A 14 1.22 -7.25 1.71
N GLY A 15 0.87 -7.82 2.85
CA GLY A 15 0.07 -9.04 2.95
C GLY A 15 -1.16 -8.80 3.82
N PHE A 16 -2.32 -9.27 3.37
CA PHE A 16 -3.58 -9.17 4.08
C PHE A 16 -4.14 -10.57 4.36
N LEU A 17 -4.74 -10.74 5.53
CA LEU A 17 -5.36 -12.00 5.96
C LEU A 17 -6.85 -12.08 5.60
N LYS A 18 -7.45 -10.96 5.17
CA LYS A 18 -8.89 -10.88 4.94
C LYS A 18 -9.18 -10.02 3.71
N ALA A 19 -9.97 -10.58 2.79
CA ALA A 19 -10.57 -9.86 1.68
C ALA A 19 -11.76 -8.99 2.14
N GLN A 20 -12.22 -8.09 1.29
CA GLN A 20 -13.28 -7.11 1.57
C GLN A 20 -13.09 -6.33 2.88
N HIS A 21 -11.83 -5.99 3.18
CA HIS A 21 -11.49 -5.25 4.38
C HIS A 21 -10.60 -4.05 4.06
N ARG A 22 -10.81 -2.99 4.84
CA ARG A 22 -10.11 -1.73 4.69
C ARG A 22 -9.03 -1.63 5.74
N TYR A 23 -7.79 -1.59 5.27
CA TYR A 23 -6.60 -1.50 6.08
C TYR A 23 -6.00 -0.10 6.02
N GLU A 24 -5.31 0.28 7.08
CA GLU A 24 -4.39 1.39 7.06
C GLU A 24 -2.97 0.85 6.85
N LEU A 25 -2.31 1.38 5.82
CA LEU A 25 -0.92 1.11 5.50
C LEU A 25 -0.09 2.29 5.95
N VAL A 26 0.93 2.03 6.77
CA VAL A 26 1.94 3.01 7.16
C VAL A 26 3.30 2.49 6.77
N PHE A 27 4.02 3.26 5.96
CA PHE A 27 5.39 2.93 5.57
C PHE A 27 6.24 4.18 5.45
N VAL A 28 7.55 3.99 5.48
CA VAL A 28 8.54 5.07 5.38
C VAL A 28 9.35 4.87 4.12
N LEU A 29 9.36 5.89 3.26
CA LEU A 29 10.28 5.98 2.13
C LEU A 29 11.59 6.61 2.63
N PRO A 30 12.75 6.14 2.13
CA PRO A 30 14.03 6.81 2.39
C PRO A 30 14.03 8.22 1.79
N GLU A 31 15.06 9.00 2.08
CA GLU A 31 15.19 10.36 1.53
C GLU A 31 15.12 10.34 0.00
N VAL A 32 14.24 11.19 -0.54
CA VAL A 32 14.12 11.42 -1.98
C VAL A 32 14.40 12.90 -2.26
N PRO A 33 15.67 13.28 -2.50
CA PRO A 33 16.07 14.68 -2.60
C PRO A 33 15.28 15.48 -3.65
N ALA A 34 14.87 14.81 -4.74
CA ALA A 34 14.12 15.43 -5.82
C ALA A 34 12.73 15.92 -5.37
N LEU A 35 12.07 15.21 -4.44
CA LEU A 35 10.70 15.50 -4.04
C LEU A 35 10.60 16.72 -3.09
N GLY A 36 11.71 17.09 -2.46
CA GLY A 36 11.76 18.19 -1.49
C GLY A 36 11.03 17.88 -0.18
N LYS A 37 10.70 18.93 0.59
CA LYS A 37 10.08 18.81 1.92
C LYS A 37 8.55 18.75 1.90
N ALA A 38 7.94 19.32 0.86
CA ALA A 38 6.50 19.49 0.72
C ALA A 38 6.01 18.59 -0.41
N VAL A 39 5.17 17.62 -0.06
CA VAL A 39 4.81 16.48 -0.91
C VAL A 39 3.31 16.24 -0.81
N CYS A 40 2.65 16.10 -1.95
CA CYS A 40 1.23 15.79 -2.02
C CYS A 40 0.96 14.55 -2.88
N PRO A 41 -0.12 13.80 -2.62
CA PRO A 41 -0.50 12.68 -3.47
C PRO A 41 -1.20 13.20 -4.74
N ALA A 42 -0.85 12.64 -5.90
CA ALA A 42 -1.58 12.92 -7.13
C ALA A 42 -2.93 12.18 -7.16
N PRO A 43 -4.00 12.79 -7.70
CA PRO A 43 -5.24 12.07 -8.00
C PRO A 43 -5.01 11.12 -9.17
N VAL A 44 -4.78 9.84 -8.88
CA VAL A 44 -4.61 8.78 -9.88
C VAL A 44 -5.93 8.01 -10.08
N PRO A 45 -6.56 8.06 -11.27
CA PRO A 45 -7.83 7.37 -11.52
C PRO A 45 -7.70 5.84 -11.57
N SER A 46 -6.46 5.33 -11.67
CA SER A 46 -6.15 3.92 -11.90
C SER A 46 -6.02 3.08 -10.61
N SER A 47 -6.06 3.70 -9.43
CA SER A 47 -5.91 3.02 -8.13
C SER A 47 -7.19 3.15 -7.27
N PRO A 48 -8.26 2.39 -7.57
CA PRO A 48 -9.54 2.52 -6.88
C PRO A 48 -9.54 2.01 -5.44
N HIS A 49 -8.55 1.21 -5.01
CA HIS A 49 -8.52 0.63 -3.67
C HIS A 49 -7.41 1.18 -2.78
N LEU A 50 -6.48 1.95 -3.34
CA LEU A 50 -5.40 2.63 -2.61
C LEU A 50 -5.62 4.15 -2.60
N ARG A 51 -5.62 4.75 -1.40
CA ARG A 51 -5.71 6.21 -1.23
C ARG A 51 -4.75 6.70 -0.16
N ALA A 52 -3.84 7.62 -0.51
CA ALA A 52 -3.05 8.33 0.50
C ALA A 52 -3.95 9.21 1.37
N THR A 53 -3.76 9.14 2.68
CA THR A 53 -4.51 9.91 3.68
C THR A 53 -3.64 10.91 4.42
N ASP A 54 -2.35 10.62 4.57
CA ASP A 54 -1.38 11.53 5.18
C ASP A 54 0.02 11.29 4.60
N ILE A 55 0.77 12.38 4.42
CA ILE A 55 2.19 12.33 4.05
C ILE A 55 2.92 13.30 4.97
N THR A 56 3.85 12.77 5.75
CA THR A 56 4.60 13.54 6.73
C THR A 56 6.10 13.42 6.46
N SER A 57 6.79 14.55 6.30
CA SER A 57 8.26 14.60 6.22
C SER A 57 8.89 14.25 7.57
N LEU A 58 9.92 13.40 7.56
CA LEU A 58 10.68 13.00 8.73
C LEU A 58 11.99 13.79 8.87
N PRO A 59 12.52 13.96 10.10
CA PRO A 59 13.74 14.73 10.34
C PRO A 59 15.01 14.10 9.74
N ASP A 60 14.98 12.81 9.42
CA ASP A 60 16.05 12.07 8.74
C ASP A 60 16.00 12.22 7.20
N GLY A 61 15.10 13.06 6.69
CA GLY A 61 14.89 13.26 5.25
C GLY A 61 13.91 12.28 4.61
N GLY A 62 13.49 11.24 5.34
CA GLY A 62 12.50 10.28 4.86
C GLY A 62 11.08 10.84 4.77
N LEU A 63 10.18 10.07 4.16
CA LEU A 63 8.76 10.40 4.06
C LEU A 63 7.95 9.28 4.70
N ARG A 64 7.17 9.60 5.74
CA ARG A 64 6.13 8.71 6.24
C ARG A 64 4.90 8.88 5.36
N VAL A 65 4.45 7.79 4.77
CA VAL A 65 3.24 7.74 3.96
C VAL A 65 2.21 6.88 4.66
N THR A 66 1.03 7.45 4.89
CA THR A 66 -0.15 6.78 5.41
C THR A 66 -1.17 6.66 4.28
N CYS A 67 -1.66 5.46 4.04
CA CYS A 67 -2.66 5.19 3.02
C CYS A 67 -3.76 4.27 3.55
N GLU A 68 -4.96 4.46 3.03
CA GLU A 68 -6.03 3.49 3.12
C GLU A 68 -5.90 2.49 1.95
N TYR A 69 -6.03 1.19 2.23
CA TYR A 69 -6.07 0.13 1.23
C TYR A 69 -7.24 -0.81 1.45
N THR A 70 -8.08 -1.01 0.43
CA THR A 70 -9.19 -1.97 0.49
C THR A 70 -8.80 -3.28 -0.20
N ALA A 71 -8.53 -4.32 0.59
CA ALA A 71 -8.32 -5.67 0.05
C ALA A 71 -9.63 -6.16 -0.57
N GLN A 72 -9.66 -6.44 -1.87
CA GLN A 72 -10.88 -6.83 -2.59
C GLN A 72 -11.08 -8.34 -2.64
N GLN A 73 -10.05 -9.05 -3.09
CA GLN A 73 -10.12 -10.47 -3.41
C GLN A 73 -8.79 -11.14 -3.14
N GLU A 74 -8.83 -12.47 -3.11
CA GLU A 74 -7.66 -13.32 -3.04
C GLU A 74 -6.65 -13.10 -4.17
N GLY A 75 -5.41 -13.50 -3.90
CA GLY A 75 -4.31 -13.38 -4.84
C GLY A 75 -3.58 -12.05 -4.69
N VAL A 76 -3.00 -11.57 -5.79
CA VAL A 76 -2.07 -10.44 -5.74
C VAL A 76 -2.55 -9.32 -6.65
N LEU A 77 -2.78 -8.15 -6.06
CA LEU A 77 -3.13 -6.92 -6.76
C LEU A 77 -1.94 -5.95 -6.74
N SER A 78 -1.74 -5.22 -7.84
CA SER A 78 -0.79 -4.12 -7.91
C SER A 78 -1.52 -2.82 -8.15
N GLU A 79 -1.32 -1.86 -7.25
CA GLU A 79 -1.79 -0.48 -7.40
C GLU A 79 -0.62 0.48 -7.25
N GLU A 80 -0.84 1.74 -7.62
CA GLU A 80 0.20 2.75 -7.56
C GLU A 80 -0.30 4.02 -6.89
N LEU A 81 0.61 4.67 -6.19
CA LEU A 81 0.48 6.02 -5.67
C LEU A 81 1.53 6.88 -6.38
N LEU A 82 1.15 8.08 -6.81
CA LEU A 82 2.10 9.05 -7.32
C LEU A 82 2.26 10.18 -6.31
N LEU A 83 3.48 10.42 -5.86
CA LEU A 83 3.82 11.52 -4.97
C LEU A 83 4.40 12.65 -5.80
N LEU A 84 3.88 13.86 -5.63
CA LEU A 84 4.29 15.06 -6.34
C LEU A 84 5.05 15.99 -5.40
N SER A 85 6.08 16.65 -5.91
CA SER A 85 6.71 17.76 -5.19
C SER A 85 5.82 19.00 -5.30
N GLU A 86 5.51 19.63 -4.18
CA GLU A 86 4.82 20.93 -4.20
C GLU A 86 5.74 22.06 -4.70
N ALA A 87 7.06 21.85 -4.70
CA ALA A 87 8.02 22.82 -5.20
C ALA A 87 8.23 22.72 -6.73
N SER A 88 7.85 21.60 -7.36
CA SER A 88 8.01 21.39 -8.80
C SER A 88 7.07 20.32 -9.34
N ASP A 89 6.17 20.72 -10.25
CA ASP A 89 5.26 19.81 -10.95
C ASP A 89 5.97 18.82 -11.90
N LEU A 90 7.25 19.03 -12.18
CA LEU A 90 8.05 18.13 -13.02
C LEU A 90 8.62 16.94 -12.24
N VAL A 91 8.58 17.00 -10.90
CA VAL A 91 9.13 15.94 -10.06
C VAL A 91 8.01 15.12 -9.44
N CYS A 92 8.02 13.83 -9.76
CA CYS A 92 7.14 12.86 -9.14
C CYS A 92 7.88 11.56 -8.83
N VAL A 93 7.39 10.85 -7.82
CA VAL A 93 7.88 9.53 -7.41
C VAL A 93 6.70 8.59 -7.40
N ARG A 94 6.82 7.47 -8.11
CA ARG A 94 5.83 6.41 -8.08
C ARG A 94 6.12 5.44 -6.94
N VAL A 95 5.09 5.08 -6.22
CA VAL A 95 5.11 4.02 -5.22
C VAL A 95 4.14 2.94 -5.68
N LYS A 96 4.66 1.79 -6.13
CA LYS A 96 3.85 0.62 -6.46
C LYS A 96 3.59 -0.19 -5.20
N VAL A 97 2.32 -0.43 -4.88
CA VAL A 97 1.88 -1.29 -3.78
C VAL A 97 1.49 -2.65 -4.36
N HIS A 98 2.25 -3.67 -3.99
CA HIS A 98 2.00 -5.07 -4.31
C HIS A 98 1.37 -5.76 -3.11
N ALA A 99 0.07 -5.94 -3.20
CA ALA A 99 -0.77 -6.42 -2.13
C ALA A 99 -1.20 -7.86 -2.38
N ARG A 100 -0.82 -8.77 -1.48
CA ARG A 100 -1.30 -10.15 -1.51
C ARG A 100 -2.36 -10.38 -0.43
N VAL A 101 -3.52 -10.86 -0.81
CA VAL A 101 -4.51 -11.38 0.14
C VAL A 101 -4.36 -12.89 0.20
N MET A 102 -4.24 -13.43 1.41
CA MET A 102 -4.27 -14.87 1.68
C MET A 102 -5.62 -15.15 2.35
N GLU A 103 -6.53 -15.89 1.72
CA GLU A 103 -7.71 -16.41 2.44
C GLU A 103 -7.24 -17.49 3.41
N LEU A 104 -7.73 -17.41 4.64
CA LEU A 104 -7.69 -18.55 5.54
C LEU A 104 -8.65 -19.58 4.96
N GLU A 105 -8.12 -20.66 4.39
CA GLU A 105 -8.89 -21.89 4.23
C GLU A 105 -9.43 -22.23 5.63
N TYR A 106 -10.73 -21.99 5.84
CA TYR A 106 -11.41 -22.60 6.96
C TYR A 106 -11.38 -24.09 6.67
N ASP A 107 -10.51 -24.80 7.38
CA ASP A 107 -10.50 -26.24 7.42
C ASP A 107 -11.91 -26.68 7.85
N SER A 108 -12.69 -27.16 6.89
CA SER A 108 -14.00 -27.76 7.12
C SER A 108 -13.82 -29.13 7.77
N GLU A 109 -13.20 -29.17 8.94
CA GLU A 109 -13.15 -30.31 9.85
C GLU A 109 -14.06 -30.04 11.06
N GLN A 110 -15.36 -29.89 10.81
CA GLN A 110 -16.37 -30.35 11.76
C GLN A 110 -17.72 -30.61 11.08
N SER A 111 -17.72 -31.47 10.06
CA SER A 111 -18.91 -32.23 9.68
C SER A 111 -19.07 -33.42 10.63
N ASP A 112 -20.32 -33.67 11.03
CA ASP A 112 -20.86 -34.85 11.72
C ASP A 112 -20.63 -35.02 13.23
N TRP A 113 -21.40 -34.23 14.01
CA TRP A 113 -22.01 -34.72 15.26
C TRP A 113 -23.52 -34.98 15.07
N GLN A 114 -23.90 -35.67 13.99
CA GLN A 114 -25.23 -36.31 13.88
C GLN A 114 -25.04 -37.84 13.94
N GLY A 115 -25.16 -38.41 15.14
CA GLY A 115 -25.23 -39.86 15.29
C GLY A 115 -24.54 -40.39 16.55
N PHE A 116 -25.10 -40.09 17.72
CA PHE A 116 -25.08 -41.07 18.81
C PHE A 116 -26.55 -41.44 19.07
N ASP A 117 -26.86 -42.69 18.70
CA ASP A 117 -28.04 -43.46 19.09
C ASP A 117 -28.05 -43.69 20.61
#